data_AF-A0A3D5I8Q6-F1
#
_entry.id   AF-A0A3D5I8Q6-F1
#
_cell.length_a   1.000
_cell.length_b   1.000
_cell.length_c   1.000
_cell.angle_alpha   90.00
_cell.angle_beta   90.00
_cell.angle_gamma   90.00
#
_symmetry.space_group_name_H-M   'P 1'
#
loop_
_entity.id
_entity.type
_entity.pdbx_description
1 polymer ?
#
loop_
_entity_poly.entity_id
_entity_poly.type
_entity_poly.pdbx_seq_one_letter_code
_entity_poly.pdbx_strand_id
1 'polypeptide(L)'
;QGYQISQYQQPIVGEGSITIDLADGSSRDIGIERLHLEQDAGKSLHDQHPSKSYIDLNRSGVALMEIVSRPDMRSAEEAGAYVTKLRSILRFLGTCDGNMEEGSMRADCNVSVRRPGEALGTRTETKNLNSIRFIGMAINYEVARQIEILEDGGRIDQETRLFDTSTGMTRAMRSKEDAHDYRYFPDPDLLPLQLDQDWVDGLKQNLPELPDALKARLINDFGLSPYDATVISEDRATAAFYEDVAKGRDAKLAANWMTVELFSALNKLGKTLAESPITPSQLGELV
;
A
#
# COMPACT_ATOMS: atom_id res chain seq x y z
N GLN A 1 15.82 23.58 -3.17
CA GLN A 1 14.96 23.96 -4.30
C GLN A 1 13.77 24.81 -3.83
N GLY A 2 13.14 24.51 -2.70
CA GLY A 2 12.06 25.37 -2.15
C GLY A 2 10.70 25.14 -2.81
N TYR A 3 10.64 24.17 -3.72
CA TYR A 3 9.47 23.55 -4.33
C TYR A 3 9.78 22.06 -4.54
N GLN A 4 8.74 21.27 -4.80
CA GLN A 4 8.81 19.83 -5.09
C GLN A 4 8.32 19.61 -6.52
N ILE A 5 9.07 18.85 -7.33
CA ILE A 5 8.61 18.46 -8.65
C ILE A 5 7.59 17.32 -8.47
N SER A 6 6.37 17.56 -8.91
CA SER A 6 5.22 16.65 -8.88
C SER A 6 4.33 16.92 -10.10
N GLN A 7 3.30 16.10 -10.33
CA GLN A 7 2.30 16.32 -11.39
C GLN A 7 0.97 16.72 -10.75
N TYR A 8 0.38 17.83 -11.18
CA TYR A 8 -0.89 18.31 -10.62
C TYR A 8 -2.10 18.01 -11.50
N GLN A 9 -2.31 18.76 -12.58
CA GLN A 9 -3.51 18.64 -13.42
C GLN A 9 -3.46 17.48 -14.43
N GLN A 10 -2.26 17.06 -14.81
CA GLN A 10 -2.01 16.02 -15.82
C GLN A 10 -1.13 14.92 -15.19
N PRO A 11 -1.69 14.08 -14.31
CA PRO A 11 -0.97 12.94 -13.75
C PRO A 11 -0.62 11.92 -14.85
N ILE A 12 0.45 11.16 -14.66
CA ILE A 12 0.89 10.14 -15.63
C ILE A 12 -0.15 9.03 -15.85
N VAL A 13 -0.93 8.69 -14.83
CA VAL A 13 -2.02 7.72 -14.90
C VAL A 13 -3.29 8.32 -14.28
N GLY A 14 -4.41 8.18 -14.98
CA GLY A 14 -5.74 8.62 -14.55
C GLY A 14 -6.48 7.59 -13.71
N GLU A 15 -7.80 7.52 -13.91
CA GLU A 15 -8.70 6.68 -13.12
C GLU A 15 -8.46 5.18 -13.32
N GLY A 16 -8.65 4.41 -12.25
CA GLY A 16 -8.56 2.95 -12.25
C GLY A 16 -9.30 2.33 -11.06
N SER A 17 -9.06 1.05 -10.79
CA SER A 17 -9.67 0.36 -9.66
C SER A 17 -8.79 -0.78 -9.15
N ILE A 18 -8.93 -1.08 -7.86
CA ILE A 18 -8.34 -2.26 -7.21
C ILE A 18 -9.47 -3.04 -6.53
N THR A 19 -9.55 -4.33 -6.81
CA THR A 19 -10.45 -5.25 -6.10
C THR A 19 -9.77 -5.70 -4.81
N ILE A 20 -10.44 -5.52 -3.67
CA ILE A 20 -10.00 -6.01 -2.36
C ILE A 20 -10.85 -7.21 -1.94
N ASP A 21 -10.21 -8.19 -1.28
CA ASP A 21 -10.87 -9.34 -0.67
C ASP A 21 -10.98 -9.10 0.84
N LEU A 22 -12.16 -9.35 1.43
CA LEU A 22 -12.46 -9.16 2.86
C LEU A 22 -12.52 -10.49 3.61
N ALA A 23 -12.40 -10.43 4.94
CA ALA A 23 -12.34 -11.63 5.77
C ALA A 23 -13.66 -12.42 5.78
N ASP A 24 -14.79 -11.76 5.50
CA ASP A 24 -16.11 -12.39 5.35
C ASP A 24 -16.29 -13.11 4.00
N GLY A 25 -15.27 -13.09 3.14
CA GLY A 25 -15.27 -13.71 1.82
C GLY A 25 -15.91 -12.85 0.72
N SER A 26 -16.36 -11.64 1.05
CA SER A 26 -16.80 -10.68 0.03
C SER A 26 -15.61 -9.97 -0.63
N SER A 27 -15.83 -9.45 -1.83
CA SER A 27 -14.86 -8.61 -2.54
C SER A 27 -15.48 -7.26 -2.89
N ARG A 28 -14.65 -6.22 -2.95
CA ARG A 28 -15.08 -4.86 -3.29
C ARG A 28 -14.11 -4.18 -4.22
N ASP A 29 -14.62 -3.41 -5.16
CA ASP A 29 -13.79 -2.52 -5.97
C ASP A 29 -13.64 -1.17 -5.27
N ILE A 30 -12.39 -0.71 -5.19
CA ILE A 30 -11.98 0.60 -4.70
C ILE A 30 -11.40 1.37 -5.87
N GLY A 31 -11.97 2.55 -6.17
CA GLY A 31 -11.47 3.40 -7.24
C GLY A 31 -10.09 3.98 -6.92
N ILE A 32 -9.25 4.07 -7.94
CA ILE A 32 -8.06 4.94 -7.98
C ILE A 32 -8.46 6.18 -8.76
N GLU A 33 -8.20 7.35 -8.18
CA GLU A 33 -8.43 8.64 -8.84
C GLU A 33 -7.28 8.98 -9.79
N ARG A 34 -6.04 8.76 -9.34
CA ARG A 34 -4.82 9.09 -10.07
C ARG A 34 -3.61 8.35 -9.50
N LEU A 35 -2.60 8.17 -10.34
CA LEU A 35 -1.23 7.89 -9.94
C LEU A 35 -0.33 8.93 -10.62
N HIS A 36 0.52 9.56 -9.83
CA HIS A 36 1.46 10.56 -10.34
C HIS A 36 2.87 10.38 -9.79
N LEU A 37 3.84 10.93 -10.53
CA LEU A 37 5.23 10.95 -10.12
C LEU A 37 5.53 12.20 -9.31
N GLU A 38 6.34 12.04 -8.27
CA GLU A 38 6.88 13.16 -7.50
C GLU A 38 8.30 12.86 -7.00
N GLN A 39 8.98 13.88 -6.52
CA GLN A 39 10.29 13.77 -5.88
C GLN A 39 10.16 13.76 -4.36
N ASP A 40 10.90 12.89 -3.70
CA ASP A 40 10.92 12.84 -2.24
C ASP A 40 11.74 14.00 -1.64
N ALA A 41 11.34 14.41 -0.43
CA ALA A 41 12.05 15.41 0.36
C ALA A 41 13.12 14.78 1.25
N GLY A 42 14.07 15.58 1.72
CA GLY A 42 15.03 15.17 2.75
C GLY A 42 14.37 14.86 4.11
N LYS A 43 15.14 14.26 5.03
CA LYS A 43 14.70 13.91 6.38
C LYS A 43 15.25 14.92 7.40
N SER A 44 14.41 15.38 8.32
CA SER A 44 14.83 16.15 9.49
C SER A 44 15.04 15.22 10.69
N LEU A 45 16.17 15.38 11.39
CA LEU A 45 16.53 14.64 12.59
C LEU A 45 16.60 15.62 13.77
N HIS A 46 15.74 15.41 14.76
CA HIS A 46 15.59 16.32 15.91
C HIS A 46 16.19 15.76 17.21
N ASP A 47 16.63 14.50 17.21
CA ASP A 47 17.14 13.78 18.37
C ASP A 47 18.67 13.88 18.54
N GLN A 48 19.38 14.32 17.51
CA GLN A 48 20.85 14.42 17.50
C GLN A 48 21.38 15.60 18.33
N HIS A 49 20.56 16.62 18.60
CA HIS A 49 20.96 17.78 19.40
C HIS A 49 19.76 18.45 20.08
N PRO A 50 19.90 18.91 21.34
CA PRO A 50 18.79 19.43 22.12
C PRO A 50 18.15 20.71 21.57
N SER A 51 18.85 21.45 20.71
CA SER A 51 18.37 22.73 20.14
C SER A 51 18.56 22.91 18.64
N LYS A 52 19.00 21.87 17.93
CA LYS A 52 19.26 21.93 16.48
C LYS A 52 18.60 20.76 15.79
N SER A 53 18.21 20.99 14.55
CA SER A 53 17.74 19.93 13.65
C SER A 53 18.83 19.66 12.62
N TYR A 54 19.11 18.39 12.38
CA TYR A 54 20.02 17.95 11.32
C TYR A 54 19.19 17.59 10.10
N ILE A 55 19.65 18.00 8.92
CA ILE A 55 18.97 17.72 7.66
C ILE A 55 19.79 16.68 6.91
N ASP A 56 19.20 15.50 6.71
CA ASP A 56 19.74 14.44 5.89
C ASP A 56 19.07 14.48 4.50
N LEU A 57 19.87 14.75 3.47
CA LEU A 57 19.43 14.88 2.09
C LEU A 57 19.65 13.61 1.26
N ASN A 58 20.09 12.49 1.85
CA ASN A 58 20.39 11.25 1.12
C ASN A 58 19.20 10.72 0.30
N ARG A 59 17.97 10.95 0.77
CA ARG A 59 16.73 10.55 0.06
C ARG A 59 16.12 11.64 -0.82
N SER A 60 16.67 12.85 -0.81
CA SER A 60 16.10 13.98 -1.56
C SER A 60 16.19 13.70 -3.06
N GLY A 61 15.09 13.84 -3.79
CA GLY A 61 15.04 13.60 -5.23
C GLY A 61 14.84 12.14 -5.64
N VAL A 62 14.69 11.21 -4.69
CA VAL A 62 14.24 9.85 -4.97
C VAL A 62 12.85 9.92 -5.62
N ALA A 63 12.63 9.14 -6.67
CA ALA A 63 11.34 9.09 -7.37
C ALA A 63 10.28 8.38 -6.53
N LEU A 64 9.10 8.97 -6.43
CA LEU A 64 7.94 8.41 -5.77
C LEU A 64 6.78 8.28 -6.75
N MET A 65 5.89 7.33 -6.45
CA MET A 65 4.57 7.24 -7.04
C MET A 65 3.54 7.56 -5.95
N GLU A 66 2.80 8.64 -6.12
CA GLU A 66 1.67 8.96 -5.25
C GLU A 66 0.38 8.45 -5.90
N ILE A 67 -0.23 7.46 -5.24
CA ILE A 67 -1.46 6.78 -5.67
C ILE A 67 -2.60 7.25 -4.78
N VAL A 68 -3.57 7.95 -5.38
CA VAL A 68 -4.70 8.52 -4.66
C VAL A 68 -5.94 7.66 -4.90
N SER A 69 -6.49 7.07 -3.85
CA SER A 69 -7.75 6.34 -3.92
C SER A 69 -8.94 7.31 -3.91
N ARG A 70 -10.05 6.89 -4.53
CA ARG A 70 -11.36 7.50 -4.30
C ARG A 70 -11.83 7.26 -2.87
N PRO A 71 -12.73 8.11 -2.32
CA PRO A 71 -13.28 7.95 -0.98
C PRO A 71 -14.34 6.83 -0.96
N ASP A 72 -13.97 5.64 -1.40
CA ASP A 72 -14.85 4.48 -1.53
C ASP A 72 -14.82 3.61 -0.27
N MET A 73 -13.68 3.54 0.42
CA MET A 73 -13.51 2.74 1.64
C MET A 73 -14.46 3.23 2.76
N ARG A 74 -15.00 2.29 3.54
CA ARG A 74 -16.05 2.48 4.57
C ARG A 74 -15.66 1.93 5.93
N SER A 75 -14.56 1.18 6.02
CA SER A 75 -14.05 0.64 7.29
C SER A 75 -12.53 0.62 7.33
N ALA A 76 -11.98 0.52 8.55
CA ALA A 76 -10.55 0.30 8.76
C ALA A 76 -10.07 -1.04 8.16
N GLU A 77 -10.94 -2.05 8.13
CA GLU A 77 -10.67 -3.35 7.51
C GLU A 77 -10.45 -3.19 6.00
N GLU A 78 -11.36 -2.50 5.32
CA GLU A 78 -11.23 -2.23 3.88
C GLU A 78 -9.98 -1.42 3.56
N ALA A 79 -9.66 -0.42 4.38
CA ALA A 79 -8.42 0.36 4.22
C ALA A 79 -7.17 -0.51 4.36
N GLY A 80 -7.16 -1.41 5.35
CA GLY A 80 -6.08 -2.38 5.51
C GLY A 80 -5.96 -3.36 4.34
N ALA A 81 -7.09 -3.88 3.85
CA ALA A 81 -7.14 -4.75 2.68
C ALA A 81 -6.66 -4.04 1.40
N TYR A 82 -7.03 -2.77 1.21
CA TYR A 82 -6.59 -1.95 0.08
C TYR A 82 -5.08 -1.75 0.07
N VAL A 83 -4.49 -1.34 1.20
CA VAL A 83 -3.03 -1.16 1.30
C VAL A 83 -2.30 -2.49 1.13
N THR A 84 -2.84 -3.58 1.67
CA THR A 84 -2.30 -4.95 1.50
C THR A 84 -2.30 -5.36 0.03
N LYS A 85 -3.41 -5.17 -0.69
CA LYS A 85 -3.53 -5.52 -2.10
C LYS A 85 -2.59 -4.66 -2.95
N LEU A 86 -2.57 -3.35 -2.73
CA LEU A 86 -1.68 -2.44 -3.45
C LEU A 86 -0.21 -2.83 -3.26
N ARG A 87 0.18 -3.14 -2.01
CA ARG A 87 1.51 -3.65 -1.69
C ARG A 87 1.84 -4.93 -2.45
N SER A 88 0.92 -5.89 -2.48
CA SER A 88 1.12 -7.15 -3.22
C SER A 88 1.33 -6.90 -4.72
N ILE A 89 0.51 -6.05 -5.34
CA ILE A 89 0.65 -5.68 -6.77
C ILE A 89 2.03 -5.07 -7.04
N LEU A 90 2.44 -4.08 -6.24
CA LEU A 90 3.73 -3.38 -6.42
C LEU A 90 4.94 -4.30 -6.24
N ARG A 91 4.88 -5.21 -5.25
CA ARG A 91 5.92 -6.23 -5.03
C ARG A 91 5.97 -7.24 -6.18
N PHE A 92 4.82 -7.65 -6.69
CA PHE A 92 4.76 -8.60 -7.80
C PHE A 92 5.31 -8.01 -9.11
N LEU A 93 5.04 -6.72 -9.34
CA LEU A 93 5.63 -5.96 -10.44
C LEU A 93 7.12 -5.66 -10.25
N GLY A 94 7.63 -5.76 -9.02
CA GLY A 94 9.03 -5.42 -8.69
C GLY A 94 9.33 -3.93 -8.71
N THR A 95 8.30 -3.07 -8.65
CA THR A 95 8.44 -1.61 -8.70
C THR A 95 8.65 -0.97 -7.33
N CYS A 96 8.28 -1.66 -6.25
CA CYS A 96 8.51 -1.25 -4.87
C CYS A 96 8.55 -2.49 -3.97
N ASP A 97 9.45 -2.52 -2.97
CA ASP A 97 9.51 -3.61 -1.98
C ASP A 97 8.32 -3.61 -1.01
N GLY A 98 7.60 -2.48 -0.91
CA GLY A 98 6.40 -2.32 -0.10
C GLY A 98 6.67 -2.37 1.42
N ASN A 99 7.91 -2.19 1.86
CA ASN A 99 8.27 -2.16 3.27
C ASN A 99 7.90 -0.83 3.94
N MET A 100 6.79 -0.83 4.66
CA MET A 100 6.32 0.37 5.36
C MET A 100 7.21 0.76 6.55
N GLU A 101 7.89 -0.19 7.19
CA GLU A 101 8.75 0.09 8.35
C GLU A 101 10.02 0.85 7.94
N GLU A 102 10.58 0.50 6.78
CA GLU A 102 11.72 1.19 6.17
C GLU A 102 11.30 2.46 5.42
N GLY A 103 10.00 2.67 5.22
CA GLY A 103 9.43 3.89 4.65
C GLY A 103 9.44 3.95 3.12
N SER A 104 9.60 2.80 2.45
CA SER A 104 9.45 2.70 0.98
C SER A 104 7.99 2.78 0.54
N MET A 105 7.06 2.47 1.45
CA MET A 105 5.62 2.68 1.28
C MET A 105 5.07 3.46 2.48
N ARG A 106 4.36 4.55 2.19
CA ARG A 106 3.75 5.43 3.20
C ARG A 106 2.28 5.60 2.87
N ALA A 107 1.47 5.88 3.90
CA ALA A 107 0.08 6.22 3.72
C ALA A 107 -0.32 7.39 4.60
N ASP A 108 -1.12 8.28 4.00
CA ASP A 108 -1.88 9.29 4.70
C ASP A 108 -3.37 8.92 4.59
N CYS A 109 -4.11 9.00 5.71
CA CYS A 109 -5.49 8.55 5.78
C CYS A 109 -6.44 9.74 5.91
N ASN A 110 -7.32 9.87 4.92
CA ASN A 110 -8.37 10.88 4.87
C ASN A 110 -9.67 10.30 5.41
N VAL A 111 -10.17 10.83 6.52
CA VAL A 111 -11.33 10.30 7.25
C VAL A 111 -12.38 11.39 7.44
N SER A 112 -13.63 11.06 7.13
CA SER A 112 -14.82 11.85 7.43
C SER A 112 -15.96 10.90 7.80
N VAL A 113 -16.72 11.21 8.84
CA VAL A 113 -17.95 10.48 9.19
C VAL A 113 -19.19 11.19 8.63
N ARG A 114 -20.28 10.44 8.44
CA ARG A 114 -21.58 10.96 7.99
C ARG A 114 -22.72 10.06 8.47
N ARG A 115 -23.95 10.57 8.53
CA ARG A 115 -25.12 9.70 8.69
C ARG A 115 -25.36 8.90 7.40
N PRO A 116 -25.99 7.71 7.49
CA PRO A 116 -26.33 6.93 6.30
C PRO A 116 -27.15 7.76 5.29
N GLY A 117 -26.69 7.81 4.04
CA GLY A 117 -27.34 8.53 2.95
C GLY A 117 -26.98 10.01 2.81
N GLU A 118 -26.25 10.61 3.76
CA GLU A 118 -25.83 12.01 3.69
C GLU A 118 -24.57 12.20 2.82
N ALA A 119 -24.22 13.45 2.52
CA ALA A 119 -22.95 13.78 1.87
C ALA A 119 -21.75 13.43 2.77
N LEU A 120 -20.55 13.35 2.18
CA LEU A 120 -19.32 13.18 2.98
C LEU A 120 -19.15 14.37 3.92
N GLY A 121 -18.80 14.09 5.18
CA GLY A 121 -18.56 15.11 6.20
C GLY A 121 -17.23 15.84 6.01
N THR A 122 -16.91 16.74 6.94
CA THR A 122 -15.62 17.43 6.96
C THR A 122 -14.49 16.41 7.15
N ARG A 123 -13.48 16.48 6.27
CA ARG A 123 -12.35 15.57 6.25
C ARG A 123 -11.26 16.00 7.22
N THR A 124 -10.72 15.04 7.96
CA THR A 124 -9.43 15.16 8.64
C THR A 124 -8.41 14.24 7.96
N GLU A 125 -7.15 14.65 7.94
CA GLU A 125 -6.06 13.88 7.33
C GLU A 125 -5.08 13.43 8.42
N THR A 126 -4.91 12.12 8.62
CA THR A 126 -3.87 11.57 9.51
C THR A 126 -2.64 11.21 8.69
N LYS A 127 -1.50 11.86 8.98
CA LYS A 127 -0.26 11.68 8.22
C LYS A 127 0.72 10.68 8.83
N ASN A 128 1.64 10.20 8.00
CA ASN A 128 2.83 9.42 8.36
C ASN A 128 2.50 8.06 8.99
N LEU A 129 1.57 7.31 8.39
CA LEU A 129 1.23 5.97 8.86
C LEU A 129 2.14 4.94 8.16
N ASN A 130 3.01 4.32 8.97
CA ASN A 130 4.06 3.40 8.49
C ASN A 130 3.73 1.92 8.76
N SER A 131 2.46 1.58 9.02
CA SER A 131 2.03 0.20 9.21
C SER A 131 0.53 0.08 8.95
N ILE A 132 0.11 -1.01 8.32
CA ILE A 132 -1.30 -1.37 8.11
C ILE A 132 -2.06 -1.43 9.44
N ARG A 133 -1.42 -1.93 10.50
CA ARG A 133 -2.01 -1.94 11.84
C ARG A 133 -2.26 -0.54 12.36
N PHE A 134 -1.30 0.37 12.19
CA PHE A 134 -1.44 1.76 12.62
C PHE A 134 -2.47 2.53 11.79
N ILE A 135 -2.60 2.22 10.50
CA ILE A 135 -3.68 2.73 9.65
C ILE A 135 -5.04 2.36 10.27
N GLY A 136 -5.26 1.07 10.55
CA GLY A 136 -6.53 0.62 11.13
C GLY A 136 -6.83 1.25 12.48
N MET A 137 -5.82 1.36 13.36
CA MET A 137 -5.98 2.02 14.66
C MET A 137 -6.28 3.51 14.53
N ALA A 138 -5.57 4.23 13.66
CA ALA A 138 -5.77 5.65 13.44
C ALA A 138 -7.16 5.96 12.88
N ILE A 139 -7.62 5.17 11.89
CA ILE A 139 -8.97 5.31 11.31
C ILE A 139 -10.04 5.07 12.38
N ASN A 140 -9.94 3.99 13.15
CA ASN A 140 -10.93 3.67 14.18
C ASN A 140 -10.99 4.74 15.27
N TYR A 141 -9.83 5.23 15.72
CA TYR A 141 -9.76 6.32 16.68
C TYR A 141 -10.40 7.60 16.13
N GLU A 142 -10.07 7.97 14.88
CA GLU A 142 -10.58 9.19 14.27
C GLU A 142 -12.09 9.11 14.01
N VAL A 143 -12.62 7.95 13.60
CA VAL A 143 -14.07 7.73 13.47
C VAL A 143 -14.77 7.93 14.81
N ALA A 144 -14.29 7.29 15.88
CA ALA A 144 -14.87 7.42 17.21
C ALA A 144 -14.86 8.87 17.70
N ARG A 145 -13.71 9.55 17.56
CA ARG A 145 -13.55 10.97 17.91
C ARG A 145 -14.53 11.86 17.15
N GLN A 146 -14.62 11.69 15.82
CA GLN A 146 -15.50 12.54 15.02
C GLN A 146 -16.98 12.33 15.37
N ILE A 147 -17.38 11.08 15.63
CA ILE A 147 -18.74 10.76 16.09
C ILE A 147 -19.04 11.44 17.42
N GLU A 148 -18.16 11.29 18.42
CA GLU A 148 -18.33 11.90 19.76
C GLU A 148 -18.52 13.42 19.66
N ILE A 149 -17.65 14.12 18.92
CA ILE A 149 -17.74 15.58 18.74
C ILE A 149 -19.08 15.97 18.08
N LEU A 150 -19.53 15.24 17.07
CA LEU A 150 -20.77 15.56 16.35
C LEU A 150 -22.02 15.23 17.18
N GLU A 151 -22.00 14.16 17.97
CA GLU A 151 -23.10 13.78 18.86
C GLU A 151 -23.24 14.76 20.05
N ASP A 152 -22.13 15.34 20.51
CA ASP A 152 -22.12 16.42 21.51
C ASP A 152 -22.55 17.79 20.95
N GLY A 153 -22.94 17.86 19.67
CA GLY A 153 -23.37 19.09 19.00
C GLY A 153 -22.22 20.00 18.56
N GLY A 154 -20.98 19.49 18.59
CA GLY A 154 -19.80 20.15 18.06
C GLY A 154 -19.71 20.08 16.53
N ARG A 155 -18.55 20.49 16.01
CA ARG A 155 -18.24 20.45 14.56
C ARG A 155 -16.83 19.94 14.35
N ILE A 156 -16.61 19.27 13.23
CA ILE A 156 -15.27 18.84 12.81
C ILE A 156 -14.64 19.96 12.00
N ASP A 157 -13.47 20.42 12.43
CA ASP A 157 -12.63 21.32 11.67
C ASP A 157 -11.72 20.51 10.72
N GLN A 158 -11.48 21.02 9.51
CA GLN A 158 -10.54 20.41 8.59
C GLN A 158 -9.11 20.63 9.10
N GLU A 159 -8.45 19.55 9.47
CA GLU A 159 -7.12 19.61 10.07
C GLU A 159 -6.26 18.40 9.70
N THR A 160 -4.95 18.60 9.74
CA THR A 160 -3.98 17.52 9.64
C THR A 160 -3.59 17.05 11.04
N ARG A 161 -3.60 15.73 11.22
CA ARG A 161 -3.39 15.04 12.49
C ARG A 161 -2.22 14.07 12.37
N LEU A 162 -1.61 13.75 13.51
CA LEU A 162 -0.58 12.72 13.64
C LEU A 162 -1.09 11.61 14.55
N PHE A 163 -0.69 10.38 14.28
CA PHE A 163 -1.01 9.23 15.12
C PHE A 163 0.16 8.93 16.08
N ASP A 164 -0.10 8.96 17.38
CA ASP A 164 0.86 8.56 18.40
C ASP A 164 0.73 7.05 18.66
N THR A 165 1.71 6.29 18.19
CA THR A 165 1.73 4.82 18.28
C THR A 165 1.85 4.28 19.71
N SER A 166 2.33 5.09 20.65
CA SER A 166 2.48 4.70 22.06
C SER A 166 1.15 4.81 22.82
N THR A 167 0.35 5.83 22.49
CA THR A 167 -0.94 6.09 23.14
C THR A 167 -2.13 5.55 22.34
N GLY A 168 -1.95 5.29 21.04
CA GLY A 168 -3.02 4.91 20.13
C GLY A 168 -3.98 6.05 19.79
N MET A 169 -3.57 7.31 19.98
CA MET A 169 -4.42 8.50 19.80
C MET A 169 -3.97 9.36 18.62
N THR A 170 -4.90 10.04 17.96
CA THR A 170 -4.59 11.11 17.00
C THR A 170 -4.45 12.45 17.73
N ARG A 171 -3.47 13.27 17.31
CA ARG A 171 -3.25 14.63 17.81
C ARG A 171 -3.24 15.60 16.65
N ALA A 172 -3.92 16.73 16.80
CA ALA A 172 -3.85 17.81 15.81
C ALA A 172 -2.42 18.36 15.73
N MET A 173 -1.92 18.60 14.51
CA MET A 173 -0.73 19.43 14.37
C MET A 173 -1.08 20.88 14.73
N ARG A 174 -0.11 21.62 15.27
CA ARG A 174 -0.30 23.01 15.69
C ARG A 174 -0.90 23.82 14.53
N SER A 175 -2.01 24.52 14.78
CA SER A 175 -2.92 25.15 13.79
C SER A 175 -2.35 26.37 13.02
N LYS A 176 -1.07 26.36 12.66
CA LYS A 176 -0.41 27.50 12.00
C LYS A 176 0.08 27.17 10.59
N GLU A 177 -0.73 26.50 9.79
CA GLU A 177 -0.56 26.50 8.34
C GLU A 177 -1.96 26.50 7.72
N ASP A 178 -2.47 27.71 7.40
CA ASP A 178 -3.52 27.85 6.38
C ASP A 178 -3.12 26.98 5.19
N ALA A 179 -4.06 26.26 4.56
CA ALA A 179 -3.78 25.47 3.37
C ALA A 179 -2.91 26.29 2.41
N HIS A 180 -1.60 25.99 2.38
CA HIS A 180 -0.65 26.88 1.76
C HIS A 180 -0.96 26.89 0.27
N ASP A 181 -1.11 28.09 -0.31
CA ASP A 181 -1.16 28.22 -1.75
C ASP A 181 0.19 27.76 -2.30
N TYR A 182 0.23 26.50 -2.74
CA TYR A 182 1.40 25.86 -3.30
C TYR A 182 1.81 26.48 -4.65
N ARG A 183 0.98 27.39 -5.21
CA ARG A 183 1.26 28.15 -6.44
C ARG A 183 1.70 27.23 -7.58
N TYR A 184 0.96 26.14 -7.81
CA TYR A 184 1.26 25.17 -8.86
C TYR A 184 1.39 25.84 -10.22
N PHE A 185 2.46 25.53 -10.94
CA PHE A 185 2.68 25.90 -12.33
C PHE A 185 3.56 24.83 -13.01
N PRO A 186 3.53 24.69 -14.35
CA PRO A 186 4.42 23.79 -15.06
C PRO A 186 5.89 24.18 -14.81
N ASP A 187 6.72 23.22 -14.42
CA ASP A 187 8.14 23.45 -14.19
C ASP A 187 8.80 23.90 -15.52
N PRO A 188 9.41 25.09 -15.59
CA PRO A 188 9.96 25.64 -16.81
C PRO A 188 11.23 24.90 -17.27
N ASP A 189 11.86 24.13 -16.38
CA ASP A 189 13.05 23.36 -16.68
C ASP A 189 12.70 21.98 -17.30
N LEU A 190 11.42 21.58 -17.27
CA LEU A 190 10.94 20.30 -17.77
C LEU A 190 9.91 20.49 -18.89
N LEU A 191 10.17 19.89 -20.04
CA LEU A 191 9.16 19.79 -21.10
C LEU A 191 8.02 18.84 -20.68
N PRO A 192 6.82 19.01 -21.23
CA PRO A 192 5.72 18.08 -21.00
C PRO A 192 6.13 16.62 -21.32
N LEU A 193 5.84 15.71 -20.40
CA LEU A 193 6.07 14.28 -20.59
C LEU A 193 5.10 13.74 -21.65
N GLN A 194 5.65 13.20 -22.74
CA GLN A 194 4.88 12.51 -23.77
C GLN A 194 5.28 11.04 -23.78
N LEU A 195 4.29 10.16 -23.70
CA LEU A 195 4.47 8.71 -23.78
C LEU A 195 3.79 8.22 -25.05
N ASP A 196 4.57 7.56 -25.91
CA ASP A 196 4.04 6.98 -27.14
C ASP A 196 3.10 5.81 -26.81
N GLN A 197 1.95 5.73 -27.49
CA GLN A 197 0.98 4.66 -27.25
C GLN A 197 1.59 3.27 -27.52
N ASP A 198 2.43 3.14 -28.54
CA ASP A 198 3.12 1.89 -28.87
C ASP A 198 4.03 1.42 -27.71
N TRP A 199 4.65 2.36 -26.98
CA TRP A 199 5.44 2.03 -25.80
C TRP A 199 4.57 1.51 -24.65
N VAL A 200 3.41 2.15 -24.41
CA VAL A 200 2.44 1.72 -23.40
C VAL A 200 1.88 0.33 -23.73
N ASP A 201 1.53 0.08 -24.99
CA ASP A 201 1.02 -1.21 -25.44
C ASP A 201 2.09 -2.30 -25.32
N GLY A 202 3.35 -1.96 -25.61
CA GLY A 202 4.50 -2.83 -25.37
C GLY A 202 4.66 -3.19 -23.89
N LEU A 203 4.51 -2.24 -22.96
CA LEU A 203 4.52 -2.53 -21.53
C LEU A 203 3.38 -3.47 -21.13
N LYS A 204 2.18 -3.25 -21.65
CA LYS A 204 1.01 -4.08 -21.36
C LYS A 204 1.19 -5.52 -21.81
N GLN A 205 1.82 -5.75 -22.98
CA GLN A 205 2.11 -7.10 -23.49
C GLN A 205 3.16 -7.85 -22.66
N ASN A 206 4.10 -7.12 -22.06
CA ASN A 206 5.17 -7.68 -21.23
C ASN A 206 4.84 -7.68 -19.73
N LEU A 207 3.64 -7.25 -19.36
CA LEU A 207 3.21 -7.23 -17.96
C LEU A 207 3.16 -8.67 -17.45
N PRO A 208 3.80 -8.98 -16.32
CA PRO A 208 3.69 -10.31 -15.73
C PRO A 208 2.25 -10.59 -15.32
N GLU A 209 1.90 -11.88 -15.20
CA GLU A 209 0.65 -12.29 -14.59
C GLU A 209 0.54 -11.67 -13.20
N LEU A 210 -0.51 -10.88 -12.94
CA LEU A 210 -0.69 -10.19 -11.66
C LEU A 210 -1.21 -11.15 -10.57
N PRO A 211 -1.08 -10.80 -9.28
CA PRO A 211 -1.50 -11.66 -8.16
C PRO A 211 -2.91 -12.25 -8.29
N ASP A 212 -3.88 -11.47 -8.76
CA ASP A 212 -5.28 -11.93 -8.89
C ASP A 212 -5.47 -12.95 -10.01
N ALA A 213 -4.82 -12.71 -11.16
CA ALA A 213 -4.84 -13.65 -12.27
C ALA A 213 -4.15 -14.97 -11.88
N LEU A 214 -3.00 -14.86 -11.21
CA LEU A 214 -2.28 -16.01 -10.65
C LEU A 214 -3.14 -16.77 -9.63
N LYS A 215 -3.74 -16.08 -8.65
CA LYS A 215 -4.62 -16.69 -7.65
C LYS A 215 -5.77 -17.44 -8.30
N ALA A 216 -6.43 -16.82 -9.28
CA ALA A 216 -7.51 -17.47 -10.03
C ALA A 216 -7.01 -18.71 -10.79
N ARG A 217 -5.85 -18.64 -11.44
CA ARG A 217 -5.23 -19.78 -12.12
C ARG A 217 -4.88 -20.92 -11.17
N LEU A 218 -4.29 -20.63 -10.01
CA LEU A 218 -3.97 -21.63 -8.99
C LEU A 218 -5.23 -22.34 -8.48
N ILE A 219 -6.34 -21.63 -8.32
CA ILE A 219 -7.62 -22.24 -7.90
C ILE A 219 -8.20 -23.09 -9.03
N ASN A 220 -8.30 -22.54 -10.24
CA ASN A 220 -9.02 -23.18 -11.34
C ASN A 220 -8.24 -24.34 -11.98
N ASP A 221 -6.95 -24.14 -12.23
CA ASP A 221 -6.15 -25.08 -13.02
C ASP A 221 -5.44 -26.11 -12.12
N PHE A 222 -5.04 -25.70 -10.92
CA PHE A 222 -4.31 -26.56 -9.97
C PHE A 222 -5.22 -27.06 -8.82
N GLY A 223 -6.44 -26.55 -8.71
CA GLY A 223 -7.42 -26.99 -7.72
C GLY A 223 -7.11 -26.55 -6.29
N LEU A 224 -6.30 -25.50 -6.09
CA LEU A 224 -5.88 -25.06 -4.77
C LEU A 224 -7.06 -24.49 -3.98
N SER A 225 -6.94 -24.54 -2.64
CA SER A 225 -7.85 -23.79 -1.79
C SER A 225 -7.66 -22.28 -1.99
N PRO A 226 -8.70 -21.45 -1.80
CA PRO A 226 -8.54 -19.99 -1.85
C PRO A 226 -7.48 -19.46 -0.88
N TYR A 227 -7.28 -20.14 0.25
CA TYR A 227 -6.26 -19.82 1.23
C TYR A 227 -4.85 -20.06 0.65
N ASP A 228 -4.55 -21.27 0.19
CA ASP A 228 -3.23 -21.61 -0.36
C ASP A 228 -2.90 -20.75 -1.57
N ALA A 229 -3.87 -20.53 -2.46
CA ALA A 229 -3.69 -19.67 -3.63
C ALA A 229 -3.39 -18.22 -3.24
N THR A 230 -3.99 -17.69 -2.17
CA THR A 230 -3.71 -16.34 -1.66
C THR A 230 -2.29 -16.26 -1.09
N VAL A 231 -1.87 -17.26 -0.32
CA VAL A 231 -0.51 -17.33 0.26
C VAL A 231 0.54 -17.43 -0.84
N ILE A 232 0.34 -18.30 -1.84
CA ILE A 232 1.31 -18.52 -2.92
C ILE A 232 1.42 -17.32 -3.86
N SER A 233 0.32 -16.59 -4.06
CA SER A 233 0.28 -15.40 -4.94
C SER A 233 0.73 -14.10 -4.27
N GLU A 234 1.14 -14.13 -2.99
CA GLU A 234 1.51 -12.90 -2.26
C GLU A 234 2.71 -12.18 -2.89
N ASP A 235 3.71 -12.94 -3.34
CA ASP A 235 4.87 -12.43 -4.07
C ASP A 235 5.35 -13.39 -5.17
N ARG A 236 6.07 -12.83 -6.15
CA ARG A 236 6.50 -13.54 -7.35
C ARG A 236 7.50 -14.66 -7.09
N ALA A 237 8.38 -14.51 -6.11
CA ALA A 237 9.38 -15.54 -5.80
C ALA A 237 8.71 -16.76 -5.15
N THR A 238 7.74 -16.52 -4.28
CA THR A 238 6.87 -17.55 -3.71
C THR A 238 6.10 -18.31 -4.79
N ALA A 239 5.45 -17.60 -5.71
CA ALA A 239 4.74 -18.22 -6.83
C ALA A 239 5.66 -19.10 -7.70
N ALA A 240 6.82 -18.58 -8.07
CA ALA A 240 7.79 -19.32 -8.89
C ALA A 240 8.32 -20.57 -8.17
N PHE A 241 8.62 -20.46 -6.88
CA PHE A 241 9.04 -21.61 -6.06
C PHE A 241 7.97 -22.69 -6.05
N TYR A 242 6.70 -22.32 -5.83
CA TYR A 242 5.58 -23.25 -5.86
C TYR A 242 5.47 -23.97 -7.20
N GLU A 243 5.52 -23.24 -8.32
CA GLU A 243 5.38 -23.84 -9.65
C GLU A 243 6.49 -24.84 -9.94
N ASP A 244 7.73 -24.56 -9.52
CA ASP A 244 8.86 -25.48 -9.65
C ASP A 244 8.69 -26.74 -8.80
N VAL A 245 8.14 -26.60 -7.58
CA VAL A 245 7.80 -27.76 -6.72
C VAL A 245 6.67 -28.58 -7.33
N ALA A 246 5.60 -27.93 -7.80
CA ALA A 246 4.42 -28.60 -8.35
C ALA A 246 4.66 -29.26 -9.72
N LYS A 247 5.75 -28.90 -10.41
CA LYS A 247 6.05 -29.39 -11.77
C LYS A 247 6.14 -30.92 -11.83
N GLY A 248 5.14 -31.53 -12.46
CA GLY A 248 5.04 -32.99 -12.64
C GLY A 248 4.62 -33.74 -11.36
N ARG A 249 4.08 -33.04 -10.36
CA ARG A 249 3.70 -33.59 -9.05
C ARG A 249 2.26 -33.20 -8.69
N ASP A 250 1.74 -33.72 -7.58
CA ASP A 250 0.42 -33.33 -7.09
C ASP A 250 0.45 -31.87 -6.59
N ALA A 251 -0.30 -31.01 -7.27
CA ALA A 251 -0.32 -29.58 -7.03
C ALA A 251 -0.82 -29.19 -5.62
N LYS A 252 -1.76 -29.95 -5.06
CA LYS A 252 -2.34 -29.69 -3.73
C LYS A 252 -1.38 -30.13 -2.63
N LEU A 253 -0.74 -31.28 -2.82
CA LEU A 253 0.26 -31.80 -1.90
C LEU A 253 1.49 -30.88 -1.87
N ALA A 254 1.96 -30.42 -3.04
CA ALA A 254 3.01 -29.42 -3.15
C ALA A 254 2.65 -28.12 -2.41
N ALA A 255 1.42 -27.62 -2.57
CA ALA A 255 0.95 -26.42 -1.89
C ALA A 255 0.98 -26.61 -0.37
N ASN A 256 0.44 -27.73 0.13
CA ASN A 256 0.41 -28.04 1.56
C ASN A 256 1.83 -28.12 2.16
N TRP A 257 2.74 -28.89 1.53
CA TRP A 257 4.14 -28.97 1.97
C TRP A 257 4.82 -27.61 2.02
N MET A 258 4.51 -26.73 1.07
CA MET A 258 5.08 -25.40 1.02
C MET A 258 4.48 -24.47 2.08
N THR A 259 3.16 -24.32 2.10
CA THR A 259 2.44 -23.34 2.94
C THR A 259 2.44 -23.72 4.42
N VAL A 260 2.41 -25.02 4.73
CA VAL A 260 2.37 -25.51 6.11
C VAL A 260 3.76 -25.86 6.61
N GLU A 261 4.46 -26.79 5.95
CA GLU A 261 5.69 -27.36 6.50
C GLU A 261 6.91 -26.45 6.28
N LEU A 262 7.20 -26.07 5.02
CA LEU A 262 8.36 -25.25 4.70
C LEU A 262 8.27 -23.87 5.37
N PHE A 263 7.14 -23.17 5.24
CA PHE A 263 6.98 -21.84 5.84
C PHE A 263 7.03 -21.88 7.37
N SER A 264 6.45 -22.89 8.01
CA SER A 264 6.58 -23.06 9.47
C SER A 264 8.03 -23.30 9.89
N ALA A 265 8.79 -24.11 9.14
CA ALA A 265 10.20 -24.36 9.42
C ALA A 265 11.06 -23.10 9.22
N LEU A 266 10.87 -22.36 8.13
CA LEU A 266 11.57 -21.11 7.86
C LEU A 266 11.28 -20.05 8.92
N ASN A 267 10.02 -19.90 9.32
CA ASN A 267 9.62 -18.99 10.39
C ASN A 267 10.30 -19.33 11.72
N LYS A 268 10.39 -20.61 12.09
CA LYS A 268 11.11 -21.06 13.30
C LYS A 268 12.61 -20.75 13.24
N LEU A 269 13.19 -20.74 12.05
CA LEU A 269 14.59 -20.39 11.81
C LEU A 269 14.82 -18.88 11.60
N GLY A 270 13.75 -18.07 11.56
CA GLY A 270 13.82 -16.66 11.23
C GLY A 270 14.35 -16.37 9.82
N LYS A 271 14.11 -17.29 8.87
CA LYS A 271 14.59 -17.19 7.49
C LYS A 271 13.45 -16.87 6.53
N THR A 272 13.76 -16.14 5.47
CA THR A 272 12.87 -15.94 4.33
C THR A 272 12.94 -17.12 3.36
N LEU A 273 12.00 -17.19 2.41
CA LEU A 273 12.05 -18.19 1.33
C LEU A 273 13.32 -18.07 0.48
N ALA A 274 13.81 -16.85 0.26
CA ALA A 274 15.06 -16.60 -0.45
C ALA A 274 16.30 -17.16 0.28
N GLU A 275 16.24 -17.28 1.60
CA GLU A 275 17.29 -17.84 2.45
C GLU A 275 17.07 -19.32 2.78
N SER A 276 16.08 -19.95 2.13
CA SER A 276 15.73 -21.34 2.34
C SER A 276 16.93 -22.25 2.05
N PRO A 277 17.29 -23.16 2.98
CA PRO A 277 18.28 -24.20 2.70
C PRO A 277 17.72 -25.30 1.78
N ILE A 278 16.41 -25.30 1.53
CA ILE A 278 15.71 -26.28 0.70
C ILE A 278 15.34 -25.64 -0.63
N THR A 279 15.84 -26.22 -1.72
CA THR A 279 15.50 -25.83 -3.09
C THR A 279 14.12 -26.38 -3.50
N PRO A 280 13.46 -25.81 -4.52
CA PRO A 280 12.21 -26.35 -5.05
C PRO A 280 12.30 -27.83 -5.43
N SER A 281 13.42 -28.25 -6.03
CA SER A 281 13.64 -29.64 -6.43
C SER A 281 13.70 -30.58 -5.23
N GLN A 282 14.38 -30.18 -4.15
CA GLN A 282 14.48 -30.98 -2.93
C GLN A 282 13.15 -31.09 -2.21
N LEU A 283 12.37 -30.01 -2.12
CA LEU A 283 11.01 -30.09 -1.57
C LEU A 283 10.14 -31.01 -2.43
N GLY A 284 10.29 -30.94 -3.75
CA GLY A 284 9.60 -31.82 -4.68
C GLY A 284 9.99 -33.30 -4.59
N GLU A 285 11.12 -33.68 -3.98
CA GLU A 285 11.43 -35.10 -3.70
C GLU A 285 10.61 -35.65 -2.51
N LEU A 286 10.05 -34.78 -1.68
CA LEU A 286 9.21 -35.14 -0.52
C LEU A 286 7.71 -35.21 -0.86
N VAL A 287 7.32 -34.71 -2.04
CA VAL A 287 5.95 -34.68 -2.59
C VAL A 287 5.74 -35.89 -3.49
#